data_AF-A0A7Y3UL12-F1
#
_entry.id   AF-A0A7Y3UL12-F1
#
_cell.length_a   1.000
_cell.length_b   1.000
_cell.length_c   1.000
_cell.angle_alpha   90.00
_cell.angle_beta   90.00
_cell.angle_gamma   90.00
#
_symmetry.space_group_name_H-M   'P 1'
#
loop_
_entity.id
_entity.type
_entity.pdbx_description
1 polymer ?
#
loop_
_entity_poly.entity_id
_entity_poly.type
_entity_poly.pdbx_seq_one_letter_code
_entity_poly.pdbx_strand_id
1 'polypeptide(L)'
;MLNLSFFFSSLSHQIWRRFYHFFNKEKVTISLKERRGDCKRCGQCCQASIRCPKLLYDENNLAMCMIHDRRPGMCKIYPFNSKDFFSHIKDSCGFFYNPEAVKSVPSTILRMKNTQSAYTRQ
;
A
#
# COMPACT_ATOMS: atom_id res chain seq x y z
N MET A 1 4.66 19.16 -18.07
CA MET A 1 5.97 19.10 -17.39
C MET A 1 5.88 18.11 -16.23
N LEU A 2 6.74 17.10 -16.19
CA LEU A 2 6.88 16.24 -15.01
C LEU A 2 7.42 17.09 -13.86
N ASN A 3 6.65 17.24 -12.78
CA ASN A 3 7.16 17.93 -11.60
C ASN A 3 8.18 17.01 -10.94
N LEU A 4 9.46 17.37 -11.10
CA LEU A 4 10.61 16.57 -10.68
C LEU A 4 10.55 16.23 -9.18
N SER A 5 9.99 17.12 -8.35
CA SER A 5 9.80 16.87 -6.92
C SER A 5 8.80 15.75 -6.63
N PHE A 6 7.68 15.68 -7.37
CA PHE A 6 6.69 14.62 -7.22
C PHE A 6 7.23 13.27 -7.71
N PHE A 7 8.02 13.27 -8.78
CA PHE A 7 8.66 12.06 -9.30
C PHE A 7 9.57 11.43 -8.24
N PHE A 8 10.51 12.21 -7.68
CA PHE A 8 11.46 11.70 -6.68
C PHE A 8 10.76 11.29 -5.39
N SER A 9 9.77 12.06 -4.92
CA SER A 9 8.96 11.69 -3.75
C SER A 9 8.27 10.33 -3.97
N SER A 10 7.65 10.13 -5.14
CA SER A 10 6.96 8.88 -5.47
C SER A 10 7.90 7.70 -5.60
N LEU A 11 9.07 7.90 -6.21
CA LEU A 11 10.10 6.87 -6.31
C LEU A 11 10.60 6.46 -4.92
N SER A 12 10.90 7.42 -4.06
CA SER A 12 11.30 7.19 -2.67
C SER A 12 10.24 6.41 -1.89
N HIS A 13 8.95 6.73 -2.04
CA HIS A 13 7.87 5.97 -1.43
C HIS A 13 7.80 4.52 -1.93
N GLN A 14 8.04 4.28 -3.22
CA GLN A 14 8.07 2.91 -3.76
C GLN A 14 9.25 2.08 -3.22
N ILE A 15 10.43 2.70 -3.08
CA ILE A 15 11.61 2.07 -2.47
C ILE A 15 11.34 1.78 -0.99
N TRP A 16 10.85 2.79 -0.26
CA TRP A 16 10.50 2.68 1.15
C TRP A 16 9.47 1.57 1.39
N ARG A 17 8.41 1.47 0.59
CA ARG A 17 7.41 0.39 0.69
C ARG A 17 8.04 -0.99 0.60
N ARG A 18 8.92 -1.20 -0.38
CA ARG A 18 9.60 -2.49 -0.59
C ARG A 18 10.48 -2.83 0.60
N PHE A 19 11.27 -1.87 1.06
CA PHE A 19 12.15 -2.02 2.21
C PHE A 19 11.34 -2.28 3.49
N TYR A 20 10.34 -1.44 3.78
CA TYR A 20 9.49 -1.59 4.95
C TYR A 20 8.76 -2.94 4.96
N HIS A 21 8.18 -3.35 3.84
CA HIS A 21 7.52 -4.64 3.72
C HIS A 21 8.49 -5.80 3.95
N PHE A 22 9.72 -5.72 3.42
CA PHE A 22 10.73 -6.75 3.64
C PHE A 22 11.03 -6.95 5.13
N PHE A 23 11.26 -5.87 5.88
CA PHE A 23 11.61 -5.93 7.30
C PHE A 23 10.41 -6.06 8.25
N ASN A 24 9.20 -5.68 7.83
CA ASN A 24 8.03 -5.56 8.71
C ASN A 24 6.79 -6.24 8.12
N LYS A 25 6.94 -7.44 7.54
CA LYS A 25 5.83 -8.19 6.90
C LYS A 25 4.59 -8.30 7.78
N GLU A 26 4.73 -8.68 9.05
CA GLU A 26 3.59 -8.83 9.95
C GLU A 26 2.85 -7.51 10.18
N LYS A 27 3.58 -6.41 10.41
CA LYS A 27 2.98 -5.08 10.59
C LYS A 27 2.23 -4.63 9.34
N VAL A 28 2.78 -4.89 8.15
CA VAL A 28 2.10 -4.62 6.88
C VAL A 28 0.80 -5.41 6.79
N THR A 29 0.81 -6.71 7.11
CA THR A 29 -0.40 -7.55 7.07
C THR A 29 -1.46 -7.08 8.06
N ILE A 30 -1.08 -6.68 9.27
CA ILE A 30 -2.01 -6.14 10.27
C ILE A 30 -2.62 -4.83 9.77
N SER A 31 -1.77 -3.89 9.35
CA SER A 31 -2.21 -2.58 8.84
C SER A 31 -3.13 -2.72 7.63
N LEU A 32 -2.86 -3.66 6.72
CA LEU A 32 -3.74 -3.91 5.57
C LEU A 32 -5.18 -4.32 5.96
N LYS A 33 -5.40 -4.91 7.13
CA LYS A 33 -6.76 -5.23 7.62
C LYS A 33 -7.53 -3.98 8.03
N GLU A 34 -6.82 -2.90 8.34
CA GLU A 34 -7.41 -1.60 8.69
C GLU A 34 -7.71 -0.74 7.46
N ARG A 35 -7.16 -1.10 6.30
CA ARG A 35 -7.38 -0.40 5.03
C ARG A 35 -8.85 -0.47 4.62
N ARG A 36 -9.47 0.68 4.43
CA ARG A 36 -10.86 0.81 3.95
C ARG A 36 -10.91 1.48 2.58
N GLY A 37 -12.07 1.36 1.94
CA GLY A 37 -12.33 1.89 0.61
C GLY A 37 -11.71 1.03 -0.51
N ASP A 38 -11.77 1.56 -1.74
CA ASP A 38 -11.48 0.80 -2.95
C ASP A 38 -10.69 1.60 -3.99
N CYS A 39 -10.14 0.90 -4.97
CA CYS A 39 -9.47 1.53 -6.10
C CYS A 39 -10.49 2.29 -6.97
N LYS A 40 -10.39 3.63 -7.02
CA LYS A 40 -11.21 4.50 -7.87
C LYS A 40 -10.88 4.47 -9.37
N ARG A 41 -9.98 3.58 -9.82
CA ARG A 41 -9.52 3.50 -11.22
C ARG A 41 -9.01 4.84 -11.79
N CYS A 42 -8.34 5.66 -10.96
CA CYS A 42 -7.81 6.96 -11.38
C CYS A 42 -6.44 6.89 -12.09
N GLY A 43 -5.73 5.76 -12.01
CA GLY A 43 -4.41 5.56 -12.64
C GLY A 43 -3.24 6.32 -11.99
N GLN A 44 -3.49 7.25 -11.06
CA GLN A 44 -2.45 8.12 -10.51
C GLN A 44 -1.31 7.33 -9.83
N CYS A 45 -1.62 6.33 -8.99
CA CYS A 45 -0.58 5.51 -8.35
C CYS A 45 0.19 4.61 -9.34
N CYS A 46 -0.41 4.25 -10.48
CA CYS A 46 0.22 3.46 -11.53
C CYS A 46 1.20 4.28 -12.37
N GLN A 47 1.17 5.61 -12.28
CA GLN A 47 2.06 6.52 -13.01
C GLN A 47 2.76 7.54 -12.11
N ALA A 48 2.74 7.34 -10.79
CA ALA A 48 3.22 8.30 -9.80
C ALA A 48 4.74 8.60 -9.92
N SER A 49 5.56 7.60 -10.25
CA SER A 49 6.97 7.81 -10.59
C SER A 49 7.20 7.49 -12.06
N ILE A 50 7.28 6.20 -12.39
CA ILE A 50 7.42 5.69 -13.76
C ILE A 50 6.07 5.13 -14.17
N ARG A 51 5.59 5.51 -15.36
CA ARG A 51 4.35 5.00 -15.92
C ARG A 51 4.42 3.48 -16.04
N CYS A 52 3.49 2.79 -15.36
CA CYS A 52 3.39 1.34 -15.43
C CYS A 52 3.06 0.90 -16.87
N PRO A 53 3.81 -0.05 -17.46
CA PRO A 53 3.56 -0.52 -18.83
C PRO A 53 2.26 -1.33 -18.97
N LYS A 54 1.61 -1.68 -17.85
CA LYS A 54 0.34 -2.41 -17.82
C LYS A 54 -0.87 -1.51 -17.57
N LEU A 55 -0.67 -0.19 -17.55
CA LEU A 55 -1.73 0.81 -17.40
C LEU A 55 -2.32 1.16 -18.77
N LEU A 56 -3.60 0.87 -18.94
CA LEU A 56 -4.45 1.32 -20.04
C LEU A 56 -5.58 2.21 -19.50
N TYR A 57 -6.37 2.78 -20.40
CA TYR A 57 -7.60 3.51 -20.10
C TYR A 57 -8.73 2.94 -20.95
N ASP A 58 -9.93 2.85 -20.39
CA ASP A 58 -11.14 2.44 -21.12
C ASP A 58 -11.77 3.62 -21.88
N GLU A 59 -12.90 3.37 -22.53
CA GLU A 59 -13.66 4.36 -23.30
C GLU A 59 -14.16 5.57 -22.46
N ASN A 60 -14.32 5.38 -21.15
CA ASN A 60 -14.70 6.43 -20.20
C ASN A 60 -13.47 7.13 -19.58
N ASN A 61 -12.28 6.87 -20.13
CA ASN A 61 -10.99 7.36 -19.63
C ASN A 61 -10.68 6.93 -18.19
N LEU A 62 -11.22 5.78 -17.74
CA LEU A 62 -10.90 5.20 -16.43
C LEU A 62 -9.73 4.22 -16.58
N ALA A 63 -8.80 4.30 -15.62
CA ALA A 63 -7.62 3.44 -15.64
C ALA A 63 -7.99 1.96 -15.52
N MET A 64 -7.29 1.14 -16.31
CA MET A 64 -7.41 -0.31 -16.33
C MET A 64 -6.02 -0.93 -16.22
N CYS A 65 -5.87 -1.94 -15.36
CA CYS A 65 -4.65 -2.71 -15.24
C CYS A 65 -4.79 -4.01 -16.04
N MET A 66 -3.99 -4.18 -17.09
CA MET A 66 -4.04 -5.40 -17.95
C MET A 66 -3.77 -6.71 -17.20
N ILE A 67 -3.15 -6.64 -16.02
CA ILE A 67 -2.82 -7.79 -15.19
C ILE A 67 -3.45 -7.68 -13.80
N HIS A 68 -4.67 -7.13 -13.71
CA HIS A 68 -5.31 -6.81 -12.43
C HIS A 68 -5.28 -7.97 -11.41
N ASP A 69 -5.63 -9.18 -11.84
CA ASP A 69 -5.66 -10.34 -10.94
C ASP A 69 -4.25 -10.81 -10.55
N ARG A 70 -3.29 -10.62 -11.45
CA ARG A 70 -1.87 -10.98 -11.29
C ARG A 70 -1.00 -9.78 -10.91
N ARG A 71 -1.57 -8.73 -10.32
CA ARG A 71 -0.82 -7.53 -9.91
C ARG A 71 0.36 -7.92 -8.99
N PRO A 72 1.54 -7.29 -9.15
CA PRO A 72 2.66 -7.48 -8.24
C PRO A 72 2.25 -7.22 -6.78
N GLY A 73 2.86 -7.95 -5.84
CA GLY A 73 2.54 -7.81 -4.41
C GLY A 73 2.60 -6.36 -3.92
N MET A 74 3.59 -5.58 -4.38
CA MET A 74 3.73 -4.16 -4.04
C MET A 74 2.56 -3.28 -4.49
N CYS A 75 1.90 -3.63 -5.59
CA CYS A 75 0.69 -2.95 -6.05
C CYS A 75 -0.52 -3.36 -5.22
N LYS A 76 -0.61 -4.64 -4.81
CA LYS A 76 -1.73 -5.16 -3.98
C LYS A 76 -1.75 -4.54 -2.58
N ILE A 77 -0.57 -4.35 -1.99
CA ILE A 77 -0.44 -3.79 -0.64
C ILE A 77 -0.53 -2.26 -0.59
N TYR A 78 -0.43 -1.55 -1.71
CA TYR A 78 -0.50 -0.08 -1.69
C TYR A 78 -1.95 0.43 -1.49
N PRO A 79 -2.17 1.46 -0.67
CA PRO A 79 -1.29 1.93 0.41
C PRO A 79 -1.39 0.97 1.59
N PHE A 80 -0.29 0.58 2.22
CA PHE A 80 -0.37 -0.40 3.31
C PHE A 80 -0.60 0.24 4.69
N ASN A 81 -0.41 1.55 4.83
CA ASN A 81 -0.77 2.34 6.01
C ASN A 81 -0.99 3.82 5.63
N SER A 82 -1.34 4.66 6.61
CA SER A 82 -1.55 6.11 6.43
C SER A 82 -0.32 6.90 5.96
N LYS A 83 0.89 6.33 6.06
CA LYS A 83 2.15 6.94 5.63
C LYS A 83 2.56 6.51 4.21
N ASP A 84 1.99 5.45 3.66
CA ASP A 84 2.38 4.91 2.36
C ASP A 84 1.75 5.64 1.17
N PHE A 85 0.87 6.61 1.40
CA PHE A 85 0.27 7.40 0.32
C PHE A 85 1.30 8.27 -0.39
N PHE A 86 1.22 8.33 -1.72
CA PHE A 86 1.93 9.37 -2.48
C PHE A 86 1.36 10.75 -2.15
N SER A 87 2.23 11.72 -1.85
CA SER A 87 1.86 13.07 -1.38
C SER A 87 0.82 13.75 -2.27
N HIS A 88 1.02 13.72 -3.58
CA HIS A 88 0.15 14.35 -4.59
C HIS A 88 -1.15 13.57 -4.90
N ILE A 89 -1.39 12.42 -4.25
CA ILE A 89 -2.57 11.56 -4.47
C ILE A 89 -3.34 11.32 -3.16
N LYS A 90 -2.75 11.63 -2.00
CA LYS A 90 -3.26 11.27 -0.68
C LYS A 90 -4.74 11.66 -0.50
N ASP A 91 -5.10 12.87 -0.92
CA ASP A 91 -6.43 13.43 -0.68
C ASP A 91 -7.47 12.98 -1.72
N SER A 92 -7.03 12.46 -2.87
CA SER A 92 -7.91 11.98 -3.95
C SER A 92 -8.10 10.45 -3.96
N CYS A 93 -7.26 9.72 -3.21
CA CYS A 93 -7.29 8.26 -3.18
C CYS A 93 -8.65 7.71 -2.70
N GLY A 94 -9.02 6.51 -3.16
CA GLY A 94 -10.19 5.81 -2.65
C GLY A 94 -9.93 5.00 -1.39
N PHE A 95 -8.66 4.68 -1.11
CA PHE A 95 -8.27 4.01 0.12
C PHE A 95 -8.06 5.01 1.25
N PHE A 96 -8.41 4.63 2.46
CA PHE A 96 -8.21 5.45 3.66
C PHE A 96 -8.01 4.59 4.92
N TYR A 97 -7.57 5.23 5.99
CA TYR A 97 -7.34 4.63 7.31
C TYR A 97 -7.96 5.52 8.37
N ASN A 98 -8.67 4.93 9.34
CA ASN A 98 -9.22 5.69 10.46
C ASN A 98 -8.10 6.02 11.46
N PRO A 99 -7.88 7.30 11.80
CA PRO A 99 -6.83 7.71 12.74
C PRO A 99 -6.95 7.06 14.13
N GLU A 100 -8.15 6.66 14.52
CA GLU A 100 -8.46 6.13 15.84
C GLU A 100 -8.12 4.63 16.00
N ALA A 101 -8.12 3.87 14.90
CA ALA A 101 -7.83 2.43 14.91
C ALA A 101 -6.35 2.12 15.23
N VAL A 102 -5.43 3.05 14.91
CA VAL A 102 -3.99 2.87 15.12
C VAL A 102 -3.61 2.85 16.61
N LYS A 103 -4.46 3.40 17.50
CA LYS A 103 -4.22 3.44 18.95
C LYS A 103 -4.58 2.15 19.67
N SER A 104 -5.34 1.25 19.03
CA SER A 104 -5.94 0.09 19.69
C SER A 104 -5.22 -1.23 19.43
N VAL A 105 -3.96 -1.22 18.97
CA VAL A 105 -3.13 -2.44 18.94
C VAL A 105 -2.19 -2.41 20.13
N PRO A 106 -2.52 -3.06 21.27
CA PRO A 106 -1.57 -3.23 22.35
C PRO A 106 -0.37 -4.00 21.83
N SER A 107 0.82 -3.52 22.17
CA SER A 107 2.11 -4.20 21.97
C SER A 107 2.14 -5.64 22.50
N THR A 108 1.15 -6.02 23.31
CA THR A 108 0.94 -7.35 23.90
C THR A 108 0.60 -8.44 22.86
N ILE A 109 -0.12 -8.13 21.77
CA ILE A 109 -0.53 -9.16 20.79
C ILE A 109 0.65 -9.69 19.96
N LEU A 110 1.69 -8.88 19.75
CA LEU A 110 2.92 -9.33 19.07
C LEU A 110 3.74 -10.31 19.95
N ARG A 111 3.55 -10.28 21.28
CA ARG A 111 4.29 -11.14 22.21
C ARG A 111 3.67 -12.54 22.38
N MET A 112 2.35 -12.66 22.25
CA MET A 112 1.65 -13.95 22.46
C MET A 112 1.86 -14.96 21.32
N LYS A 113 2.07 -14.50 20.09
CA LYS A 113 2.33 -15.41 18.96
C LYS A 113 3.72 -16.07 19.02
N ASN A 114 4.71 -15.39 19.60
CA ASN A 114 6.04 -15.95 19.78
C ASN A 114 6.09 -17.01 20.89
N THR A 115 5.19 -16.96 21.87
CA THR A 115 5.09 -17.98 22.92
C THR A 115 4.28 -19.20 22.48
N GLN A 116 3.28 -19.04 21.60
CA GLN A 116 2.48 -20.18 21.11
C GLN A 116 3.22 -21.06 20.10
N SER A 117 4.16 -20.51 19.33
CA SER A 117 5.03 -21.31 18.45
C SER A 117 6.05 -22.18 19.20
N ALA A 118 6.28 -21.93 20.49
CA ALA A 118 7.21 -22.72 21.31
C ALA A 118 6.55 -23.94 21.97
N TYR A 119 5.21 -24.05 21.96
CA TYR A 119 4.49 -25.14 22.64
C TYR A 119 4.05 -26.28 21.70
N THR A 120 4.08 -26.09 20.37
CA THR A 120 3.65 -27.13 19.40
C THR A 120 4.81 -27.98 18.86
N ARG A 121 5.93 -28.06 19.60
CA ARG A 121 7.04 -29.00 19.35
C ARG A 121 7.33 -29.85 20.59
N GLN A 122 6.31 -30.56 21.07
CA GLN A 122 6.45 -31.73 21.94
C GLN A 122 5.60 -32.84 21.35
#